data_AF-A0A8J3Q8D7-F1
#
_entry.id   AF-A0A8J3Q8D7-F1
#
_cell.length_a   1.000
_cell.length_b   1.000
_cell.length_c   1.000
_cell.angle_alpha   90.00
_cell.angle_beta   90.00
_cell.angle_gamma   90.00
#
_symmetry.space_group_name_H-M   'P 1'
#
loop_
_entity.id
_entity.type
_entity.pdbx_description
1 polymer ?
#
loop_
_entity_poly.entity_id
_entity_poly.type
_entity_poly.pdbx_seq_one_letter_code
_entity_poly.pdbx_strand_id
1 'polypeptide(L)'
;MASRLRRIATRPFDSPPTWIAGEVGCGLQVSAPDTVPYAIWCAARHLDDLPEALWATASAGGDIDTTCAITGGIVAGRTGLSAVPAEWLDACEPLPASITIPGTTQQ
;
A
#
# COMPACT_ATOMS: atom_id res chain seq x y z
N MET A 1 -0.50 -14.84 -11.64
CA MET A 1 -0.92 -13.43 -11.52
C MET A 1 -2.40 -13.24 -11.88
N ALA A 2 -2.79 -13.37 -13.16
CA ALA A 2 -4.15 -13.03 -13.62
C ALA A 2 -5.30 -13.77 -12.87
N SER A 3 -5.09 -15.03 -12.46
CA SER A 3 -6.06 -15.78 -11.66
C SER A 3 -6.30 -15.19 -10.26
N ARG A 4 -5.24 -14.72 -9.58
CA ARG A 4 -5.35 -14.14 -8.24
C ARG A 4 -5.99 -12.74 -8.27
N LEU A 5 -5.71 -11.93 -9.29
CA LEU A 5 -6.40 -10.65 -9.50
C LEU A 5 -7.90 -10.82 -9.74
N ARG A 6 -8.30 -11.81 -10.55
CA ARG A 6 -9.72 -12.13 -10.74
C ARG A 6 -10.39 -12.59 -9.44
N ARG A 7 -9.65 -13.27 -8.55
CA ARG A 7 -10.18 -13.68 -7.24
C ARG A 7 -10.47 -12.48 -6.35
N ILE A 8 -9.52 -11.54 -6.21
CA ILE A 8 -9.75 -10.36 -5.34
C ILE A 8 -10.83 -9.41 -5.90
N ALA A 9 -11.07 -9.41 -7.21
CA ALA A 9 -12.10 -8.58 -7.83
C ALA A 9 -13.54 -8.91 -7.36
N THR A 10 -13.78 -10.10 -6.80
CA THR A 10 -15.08 -10.51 -6.28
C THR A 10 -15.13 -10.57 -4.75
N ARG A 11 -14.08 -10.10 -4.05
CA ARG A 11 -14.02 -10.17 -2.59
C ARG A 11 -14.60 -8.91 -1.94
N PRO A 12 -15.51 -9.08 -0.96
CA PRO A 12 -16.15 -7.96 -0.31
C PRO A 12 -15.16 -7.25 0.61
N PHE A 13 -15.28 -5.92 0.70
CA PHE A 13 -14.36 -5.07 1.42
C PHE A 13 -14.50 -5.12 2.95
N ASP A 14 -15.55 -5.76 3.46
CA ASP A 14 -15.72 -6.08 4.88
C ASP A 14 -14.87 -7.29 5.34
N SER A 15 -14.21 -7.99 4.40
CA SER A 15 -13.32 -9.10 4.73
C SER A 15 -12.13 -8.62 5.58
N PRO A 16 -11.66 -9.41 6.56
CA PRO A 16 -10.40 -9.10 7.24
C PRO A 16 -9.21 -9.13 6.27
N PRO A 17 -8.27 -8.17 6.31
CA PRO A 17 -7.10 -8.18 5.42
C PRO A 17 -6.27 -9.47 5.50
N THR A 18 -6.14 -10.04 6.70
CA THR A 18 -5.46 -11.32 6.94
C THR A 18 -6.07 -12.49 6.17
N TRP A 19 -7.39 -12.49 5.96
CA TRP A 19 -8.08 -13.53 5.20
C TRP A 19 -7.80 -13.40 3.70
N ILE A 20 -7.78 -12.17 3.19
CA ILE A 20 -7.42 -11.91 1.78
C ILE A 20 -5.96 -12.29 1.54
N ALA A 21 -5.05 -11.92 2.45
CA ALA A 21 -3.64 -12.33 2.39
C ALA A 21 -3.47 -13.85 2.37
N GLY A 22 -4.19 -14.59 3.21
CA GLY A 22 -4.19 -16.06 3.18
C GLY A 22 -4.71 -16.65 1.87
N GLU A 23 -5.58 -15.91 1.16
CA GLU A 23 -6.16 -16.35 -0.09
C GLU A 23 -5.21 -16.15 -1.30
N VAL A 24 -4.58 -14.98 -1.39
CA VAL A 24 -3.83 -14.55 -2.59
C VAL A 24 -2.35 -14.28 -2.35
N GLY A 25 -1.88 -14.42 -1.12
CA GLY A 25 -0.54 -14.08 -0.69
C GLY A 25 -0.41 -12.63 -0.23
N CYS A 26 0.57 -12.38 0.64
CA CYS A 26 1.02 -11.04 1.05
C CYS A 26 2.54 -10.88 0.87
N GLY A 27 3.11 -11.54 -0.14
CA GLY A 27 4.50 -11.38 -0.57
C GLY A 27 5.54 -12.25 0.13
N LEU A 28 5.13 -13.26 0.90
CA LEU A 28 6.05 -14.23 1.51
C LEU A 28 6.88 -15.01 0.48
N GLN A 29 6.39 -15.13 -0.76
CA GLN A 29 7.12 -15.75 -1.86
C GLN A 29 7.97 -14.79 -2.70
N VAL A 30 8.07 -13.51 -2.29
CA VAL A 30 8.84 -12.45 -2.97
C VAL A 30 8.57 -12.45 -4.49
N SER A 31 7.30 -12.49 -4.85
CA SER A 31 6.88 -12.58 -6.25
C SER A 31 5.64 -11.73 -6.47
N ALA A 32 5.57 -11.07 -7.62
CA ALA A 32 4.42 -10.23 -7.94
C ALA A 32 3.07 -10.97 -7.81
N PRO A 33 2.90 -12.24 -8.26
CA PRO A 33 1.67 -12.98 -8.05
C PRO A 33 1.26 -13.16 -6.59
N ASP A 34 2.21 -13.11 -5.67
CA ASP A 34 2.02 -13.25 -4.22
C ASP A 34 1.90 -11.92 -3.48
N THR A 35 2.27 -10.81 -4.11
CA THR A 35 2.29 -9.48 -3.48
C THR A 35 1.17 -8.58 -4.02
N VAL A 36 1.10 -8.45 -5.35
CA VAL A 36 0.30 -7.41 -6.03
C VAL A 36 -1.21 -7.56 -5.79
N PRO A 37 -1.82 -8.78 -5.84
CA PRO A 37 -3.26 -8.90 -5.65
C PRO A 37 -3.76 -8.42 -4.29
N TYR A 38 -3.00 -8.69 -3.22
CA TYR A 38 -3.35 -8.23 -1.88
C TYR A 38 -3.23 -6.71 -1.75
N ALA A 39 -2.12 -6.12 -2.22
CA ALA A 39 -1.93 -4.67 -2.21
C ALA A 39 -3.03 -3.92 -3.00
N ILE A 40 -3.42 -4.43 -4.17
CA ILE A 40 -4.51 -3.85 -4.96
C ILE A 40 -5.84 -3.93 -4.21
N TRP A 41 -6.15 -5.05 -3.56
CA TRP A 41 -7.38 -5.17 -2.79
C TRP A 41 -7.43 -4.20 -1.61
N CYS A 42 -6.33 -4.05 -0.87
CA CYS A 42 -6.23 -3.07 0.23
C CYS A 42 -6.38 -1.63 -0.27
N ALA A 43 -5.73 -1.27 -1.38
CA ALA A 43 -5.88 0.05 -1.99
C ALA A 43 -7.33 0.30 -2.42
N ALA A 44 -7.96 -0.67 -3.09
CA ALA A 44 -9.33 -0.56 -3.57
C ALA A 44 -10.35 -0.40 -2.42
N ARG A 45 -10.09 -1.05 -1.28
CA ARG A 45 -10.91 -0.93 -0.06
C ARG A 45 -10.87 0.47 0.55
N HIS A 46 -9.73 1.15 0.48
CA HIS A 46 -9.45 2.42 1.16
C HIS A 46 -8.96 3.50 0.19
N LEU A 47 -9.59 3.62 -0.99
CA LEU A 47 -9.12 4.50 -2.09
C LEU A 47 -9.02 5.99 -1.71
N ASP A 48 -9.73 6.41 -0.67
CA ASP A 48 -9.80 7.79 -0.21
C ASP A 48 -9.17 8.01 1.18
N ASP A 49 -8.57 6.98 1.76
CA ASP A 49 -7.99 7.02 3.12
C ASP A 49 -6.62 6.32 3.14
N LEU A 50 -5.56 7.10 2.94
CA LEU A 50 -4.20 6.58 2.88
C LEU A 50 -3.72 5.99 4.23
N PRO A 51 -3.90 6.66 5.39
CA PRO A 51 -3.54 6.07 6.68
C PRO A 51 -4.22 4.72 6.94
N GLU A 52 -5.53 4.62 6.72
CA GLU A 52 -6.24 3.36 6.95
C GLU A 52 -5.82 2.29 5.93
N ALA A 53 -5.58 2.66 4.66
CA ALA A 53 -5.07 1.73 3.65
C ALA A 53 -3.73 1.10 4.07
N LEU A 54 -2.81 1.89 4.63
CA LEU A 54 -1.51 1.43 5.09
C LEU A 54 -1.63 0.53 6.33
N TRP A 55 -2.42 0.91 7.34
CA TRP A 55 -2.65 0.08 8.52
C TRP A 55 -3.33 -1.25 8.19
N ALA A 56 -4.38 -1.22 7.36
CA ALA A 56 -5.06 -2.42 6.90
C ALA A 56 -4.08 -3.36 6.16
N THR A 57 -3.23 -2.81 5.30
CA THR A 57 -2.24 -3.59 4.54
C THR A 57 -1.22 -4.24 5.45
N ALA A 58 -0.62 -3.46 6.37
CA ALA A 58 0.40 -3.94 7.31
C ALA A 58 -0.13 -5.03 8.25
N SER A 59 -1.42 -5.00 8.58
CA SER A 59 -2.04 -5.96 9.53
C SER A 59 -1.92 -7.44 9.11
N ALA A 60 -1.72 -7.74 7.83
CA ALA A 60 -1.55 -9.11 7.36
C ALA A 60 -0.10 -9.63 7.44
N GLY A 61 0.88 -8.78 7.76
CA GLY A 61 2.29 -9.14 7.77
C GLY A 61 2.82 -9.51 6.37
N GLY A 62 3.78 -10.45 6.33
CA GLY A 62 4.45 -10.84 5.09
C GLY A 62 5.48 -9.80 4.66
N ASP A 63 5.44 -9.44 3.38
CA ASP A 63 6.27 -8.42 2.75
C ASP A 63 5.60 -7.04 2.94
N ILE A 64 5.64 -6.56 4.19
CA ILE A 64 4.89 -5.38 4.65
C ILE A 64 5.33 -4.14 3.88
N ASP A 65 6.63 -3.92 3.73
CA ASP A 65 7.19 -2.76 3.05
C ASP A 65 6.77 -2.73 1.57
N THR A 66 6.90 -3.84 0.85
CA THR A 66 6.52 -3.87 -0.57
C THR A 66 5.00 -3.71 -0.76
N THR A 67 4.19 -4.39 0.05
CA THR A 67 2.72 -4.30 -0.06
C THR A 67 2.21 -2.90 0.33
N CYS A 68 2.79 -2.27 1.36
CA CYS A 68 2.48 -0.90 1.75
C CYS A 68 2.96 0.12 0.70
N ALA A 69 4.14 -0.09 0.10
CA ALA A 69 4.63 0.80 -0.96
C ALA A 69 3.70 0.81 -2.19
N ILE A 70 3.22 -0.37 -2.61
CA ILE A 70 2.25 -0.48 -3.72
C ILE A 70 0.91 0.15 -3.35
N THR A 71 0.37 -0.20 -2.18
CA THR A 71 -0.93 0.32 -1.70
C THR A 71 -0.88 1.83 -1.55
N GLY A 72 0.15 2.34 -0.87
CA GLY A 72 0.38 3.75 -0.64
C GLY A 72 0.56 4.53 -1.92
N GLY A 73 1.33 4.02 -2.89
CA GLY A 73 1.50 4.66 -4.20
C GLY A 73 0.16 4.84 -4.95
N ILE A 74 -0.72 3.84 -4.90
CA ILE A 74 -2.04 3.91 -5.53
C ILE A 74 -2.92 4.96 -4.83
N VAL A 75 -3.03 4.90 -3.50
CA VAL A 75 -3.95 5.76 -2.74
C VAL A 75 -3.42 7.20 -2.66
N ALA A 76 -2.12 7.40 -2.45
CA ALA A 76 -1.48 8.73 -2.46
C ALA A 76 -1.55 9.38 -3.84
N GLY A 77 -1.47 8.59 -4.93
CA GLY A 77 -1.66 9.10 -6.29
C GLY A 77 -3.04 9.72 -6.52
N ARG A 78 -4.05 9.29 -5.76
CA ARG A 78 -5.42 9.83 -5.79
C ARG A 78 -5.65 10.95 -4.77
N THR A 79 -5.19 10.75 -3.54
CA THR A 79 -5.52 11.61 -2.39
C THR A 79 -4.47 12.69 -2.10
N GLY A 80 -3.26 12.56 -2.67
CA GLY A 80 -2.09 13.28 -2.20
C GLY A 80 -1.68 12.82 -0.79
N LEU A 81 -0.87 13.64 -0.11
CA LEU A 81 -0.36 13.34 1.24
C LEU A 81 -0.95 14.24 2.33
N SER A 82 -1.90 15.12 1.97
CA SER A 82 -2.42 16.15 2.89
C SER A 82 -3.12 15.60 4.14
N ALA A 83 -3.69 14.40 4.05
CA ALA A 83 -4.36 13.72 5.16
C ALA A 83 -3.43 12.79 5.97
N VAL A 84 -2.17 12.63 5.57
CA VAL A 84 -1.19 11.82 6.29
C VAL A 84 -0.71 12.60 7.52
N PRO A 85 -0.62 11.96 8.72
CA PRO A 85 -0.01 12.59 9.88
C PRO A 85 1.41 13.08 9.55
N ALA A 86 1.70 14.35 9.84
CA ALA A 86 2.99 14.96 9.51
C ALA A 86 4.18 14.17 10.10
N GLU A 87 3.98 13.62 11.30
CA GLU A 87 4.97 12.78 12.00
C GLU A 87 5.42 11.54 11.21
N TRP A 88 4.62 11.03 10.26
CA TRP A 88 5.00 9.90 9.41
C TRP A 88 6.04 10.32 8.37
N LEU A 89 5.87 11.52 7.80
CA LEU A 89 6.83 12.09 6.86
C LEU A 89 8.11 12.50 7.58
N ASP A 90 8.00 13.06 8.79
CA ASP A 90 9.15 13.40 9.63
C ASP A 90 9.95 12.16 10.07
N ALA A 91 9.30 11.00 10.17
CA ALA A 91 9.94 9.72 10.49
C ALA A 91 10.62 9.04 9.28
N CYS A 92 10.38 9.53 8.06
CA CYS A 92 11.04 8.99 6.87
C CYS A 92 12.51 9.43 6.81
N GLU A 93 13.37 8.56 6.27
CA GLU A 93 14.75 8.93 5.99
C GLU A 93 14.78 10.12 5.00
N PRO A 94 15.62 11.13 5.22
CA PRO A 94 15.77 12.22 4.27
C PRO A 94 16.25 11.67 2.92
N LEU A 95 15.73 12.23 1.84
CA LEU A 95 16.22 11.89 0.51
C LEU A 95 17.69 12.28 0.38
N PRO A 96 18.49 11.51 -0.39
CA PRO A 96 19.85 11.89 -0.73
C PRO A 96 19.90 13.31 -1.30
N ALA A 97 20.92 14.09 -0.91
CA ALA A 97 21.09 15.48 -1.36
C ALA A 97 21.17 15.63 -2.89
N SER A 98 21.47 14.55 -3.62
CA SER A 98 21.47 14.51 -5.08
C SER A 98 20.08 14.44 -5.72
N ILE A 99 19.02 14.21 -4.93
CA ILE A 99 17.64 14.14 -5.41
C ILE A 99 16.94 15.47 -5.14
N THR A 100 16.62 16.19 -6.21
CA THR A 100 15.75 17.37 -6.14
C THR A 100 14.32 16.98 -6.45
N ILE A 101 13.41 17.14 -5.49
CA ILE A 101 11.97 17.01 -5.77
C ILE A 101 11.44 18.33 -6.36
N PRO A 102 10.87 18.31 -7.58
CA PRO A 102 10.26 19.50 -8.16
C PRO A 102 9.12 20.02 -7.28
N GLY A 103 9.14 21.32 -6.93
CA GLY A 103 8.07 21.98 -6.17
C GLY A 103 8.31 22.13 -4.67
N THR A 104 9.35 21.51 -4.11
CA THR A 104 9.84 21.81 -2.75
C THR A 104 10.93 22.88 -2.85
N THR A 105 10.59 24.12 -2.49
CA THR A 105 11.62 25.15 -2.26
C THR A 105 12.49 24.69 -1.09
N GLN A 106 13.79 24.45 -1.33
CA GLN A 106 14.73 24.37 -0.23
C GLN A 106 14.75 25.73 0.46
N GLN A 107 14.37 25.76 1.74
CA GLN A 107 14.76 26.83 2.64
C GLN A 107 16.19 26.56 3.11
#